data_AF-A0A0G0KZ18-F1
#
_entry.id   AF-A0A0G0KZ18-F1
#
_cell.length_a   1.000
_cell.length_b   1.000
_cell.length_c   1.000
_cell.angle_alpha   90.00
_cell.angle_beta   90.00
_cell.angle_gamma   90.00
#
_symmetry.space_group_name_H-M   'P 1'
#
loop_
_entity.id
_entity.type
_entity.pdbx_description
1 polymer ?
#
loop_
_entity_poly.entity_id
_entity_poly.type
_entity_poly.pdbx_seq_one_letter_code
_entity_poly.pdbx_strand_id
1 'polypeptide(L)'
;MRKMLSVLITSLILLTVLSFIFKKIINERATGAPPYAFEDLEPPEVDNYTWLRNWERPEGPAKVGLQVGHWKNDELPDELKRLKGRTGSSGGGKSEWEVNLSIAQATAEILRSYGIQAEILPSTVPSKFWADVFVAIHADGSNDSSTSGFKAANPRRDYTGNAEKLLKLVEAEYQAATDLPKDPNVTRNMRGYYAFAWWRYEHAVHPMTASLILETGFLTNPSDRKIIVSKPEVSARGLANGIIKYLESENILQVN
;
A
#
# COMPACT_ATOMS: atom_id res chain seq x y z
N MET A 1 -20.56 44.22 -77.17
CA MET A 1 -20.21 42.87 -76.65
C MET A 1 -18.85 42.79 -75.96
N ARG A 2 -17.73 43.27 -76.54
CA ARG A 2 -16.39 43.16 -75.91
C ARG A 2 -16.22 43.85 -74.54
N LYS A 3 -16.81 45.04 -74.33
CA LYS A 3 -16.75 45.75 -73.03
C LYS A 3 -17.47 44.99 -71.91
N MET A 4 -18.67 44.45 -72.16
CA MET A 4 -19.40 43.61 -71.20
C MET A 4 -18.64 42.34 -70.84
N LEU A 5 -17.99 41.69 -71.81
CA LEU A 5 -17.18 40.49 -71.56
C LEU A 5 -15.97 40.80 -70.66
N SER A 6 -15.31 41.95 -70.85
CA SER A 6 -14.18 42.36 -69.99
C SER A 6 -14.61 42.61 -68.55
N VAL A 7 -15.77 43.25 -68.33
CA VAL A 7 -16.32 43.54 -66.99
C VAL A 7 -16.69 42.24 -66.26
N LEU A 8 -17.29 41.28 -66.98
CA LEU A 8 -17.59 39.96 -66.44
C LEU A 8 -16.34 39.18 -66.03
N ILE A 9 -15.28 39.22 -66.85
CA ILE A 9 -14.01 38.54 -66.55
C ILE A 9 -13.33 39.18 -65.34
N THR A 10 -13.26 40.52 -65.27
CA THR A 10 -12.68 41.21 -64.10
C THR A 10 -13.49 40.96 -62.82
N SER A 11 -14.82 40.89 -62.91
CA SER A 11 -15.68 40.58 -61.76
C SER A 11 -15.46 39.15 -61.27
N LEU A 12 -15.33 38.18 -62.19
CA LEU A 12 -15.06 36.78 -61.85
C LEU A 12 -13.67 36.59 -61.21
N ILE A 13 -12.65 37.30 -61.70
CA ILE A 13 -11.31 37.31 -61.10
C ILE A 13 -11.36 37.94 -59.70
N LEU A 14 -12.09 39.05 -59.52
CA LEU A 14 -12.21 39.67 -58.21
C LEU A 14 -12.94 38.78 -57.21
N LEU A 15 -14.01 38.09 -57.63
CA LEU A 15 -14.77 37.13 -56.83
C LEU A 15 -13.94 35.91 -56.43
N THR A 16 -13.10 35.40 -57.34
CA THR A 16 -12.21 34.27 -57.05
C THR A 16 -11.09 34.68 -56.09
N VAL A 17 -10.51 35.87 -56.26
CA VAL A 17 -9.53 36.43 -55.33
C VAL A 17 -10.14 36.68 -53.96
N LEU A 18 -11.33 37.29 -53.88
CA LEU A 18 -12.04 37.48 -52.60
C LEU A 18 -12.37 36.15 -51.93
N SER A 19 -12.84 35.15 -52.69
CA SER A 19 -13.11 33.80 -52.17
C SER A 19 -11.85 33.13 -51.62
N PHE A 20 -10.71 33.32 -52.28
CA PHE A 20 -9.43 32.79 -51.84
C PHE A 20 -8.94 33.47 -50.55
N ILE A 21 -9.05 34.79 -50.47
CA ILE A 21 -8.71 35.57 -49.27
C ILE A 21 -9.65 35.21 -48.12
N PHE A 22 -10.96 35.09 -48.38
CA PHE A 22 -11.96 34.75 -47.38
C PHE A 22 -11.78 33.32 -46.85
N LYS A 23 -11.44 32.35 -47.72
CA LYS A 23 -11.04 31.00 -47.29
C LYS A 23 -9.79 31.02 -46.42
N LYS A 24 -8.79 31.86 -46.74
CA LYS A 24 -7.58 31.99 -45.93
C LYS A 24 -7.89 32.56 -44.54
N ILE A 25 -8.75 33.57 -44.44
CA ILE A 25 -9.19 34.17 -43.17
C ILE A 25 -10.05 33.19 -42.33
N ILE A 26 -10.92 32.39 -42.97
CA ILE A 26 -11.70 31.36 -42.26
C ILE A 26 -10.80 30.24 -41.74
N ASN A 27 -9.75 29.87 -42.48
CA ASN A 27 -8.84 28.78 -42.09
C ASN A 27 -7.90 29.16 -40.93
N GLU A 28 -7.75 30.45 -40.61
CA GLU A 28 -7.02 30.92 -39.42
C GLU A 28 -7.85 30.86 -38.13
N ARG A 29 -9.17 30.61 -38.21
CA ARG A 29 -9.98 30.19 -37.06
C ARG A 29 -9.86 28.69 -36.88
N ALA A 30 -8.64 28.22 -36.61
CA ALA A 30 -8.40 26.84 -36.23
C ALA A 30 -9.07 26.58 -34.87
N THR A 31 -10.27 26.00 -34.90
CA THR A 31 -10.87 25.40 -33.71
C THR A 31 -10.14 24.08 -33.46
N GLY A 32 -9.22 24.08 -32.51
CA GLY A 32 -8.41 22.91 -32.15
C GLY A 32 -7.37 23.26 -31.09
N ALA A 33 -6.74 22.24 -30.51
CA ALA A 33 -5.57 22.47 -29.67
C ALA A 33 -4.50 23.23 -30.49
N PRO A 34 -3.80 24.21 -29.90
CA PRO A 34 -2.71 24.90 -30.59
C PRO A 34 -1.67 23.89 -31.10
N PRO A 35 -1.01 24.14 -32.23
CA PRO A 35 0.05 23.27 -32.71
C PRO A 35 1.18 23.24 -31.66
N TYR A 36 1.51 22.03 -31.19
CA TYR A 36 2.66 21.81 -30.29
C TYR A 36 3.96 22.18 -31.02
N ALA A 37 4.86 22.89 -30.34
CA ALA A 37 6.24 23.04 -30.83
C ALA A 37 6.94 21.66 -30.77
N PHE A 38 7.99 21.44 -31.56
CA PHE A 38 8.71 20.15 -31.52
C PHE A 38 9.32 19.90 -30.14
N GLU A 39 9.67 20.99 -29.44
CA GLU A 39 10.10 21.01 -28.05
C GLU A 39 9.01 20.60 -27.05
N ASP A 40 7.72 20.75 -27.39
CA ASP A 40 6.58 20.32 -26.55
C ASP A 40 6.23 18.82 -26.76
N LEU A 41 6.80 18.18 -27.78
CA LEU A 41 6.54 16.77 -28.11
C LEU A 41 7.40 15.80 -27.30
N GLU A 42 8.48 16.27 -26.68
CA GLU A 42 9.25 15.48 -25.73
C GLU A 42 8.67 15.71 -24.33
N PRO A 43 7.85 14.77 -23.81
CA PRO A 43 7.43 14.86 -22.42
C PRO A 43 8.71 14.86 -21.56
N PRO A 44 8.79 15.71 -20.52
CA PRO A 44 9.91 15.62 -19.60
C PRO A 44 10.03 14.18 -19.11
N GLU A 45 11.27 13.66 -18.99
CA GLU A 45 11.50 12.40 -18.26
C GLU A 45 11.14 12.62 -16.79
N VAL A 46 9.86 12.48 -16.45
CA VAL A 46 9.40 12.60 -15.07
C VAL A 46 9.63 11.26 -14.40
N ASP A 47 10.80 11.07 -13.82
CA ASP A 47 10.93 10.04 -12.79
C ASP A 47 10.17 10.51 -11.54
N ASN A 48 8.91 10.07 -11.45
CA ASN A 48 7.99 10.34 -10.35
C ASN A 48 8.52 9.88 -8.96
N TYR A 49 9.63 9.15 -8.93
CA TYR A 49 10.25 8.61 -7.73
C TYR A 49 11.68 9.13 -7.50
N THR A 50 12.09 10.19 -8.18
CA THR A 50 13.39 10.86 -7.94
C THR A 50 13.64 11.18 -6.48
N TRP A 51 12.60 11.57 -5.74
CA TRP A 51 12.65 11.86 -4.30
C TRP A 51 13.01 10.65 -3.41
N LEU A 52 12.92 9.42 -3.93
CA LEU A 52 13.35 8.19 -3.26
C LEU A 52 14.82 7.85 -3.49
N ARG A 53 15.44 8.36 -4.56
CA ARG A 53 16.81 7.99 -4.94
C ARG A 53 17.85 8.34 -3.88
N ASN A 54 17.61 9.43 -3.16
CA ASN A 54 18.47 9.93 -2.10
C ASN A 54 17.78 9.81 -0.72
N TRP A 55 16.83 8.89 -0.59
CA TRP A 55 16.18 8.68 0.69
C TRP A 55 17.16 8.05 1.67
N GLU A 56 17.21 8.62 2.87
CA GLU A 56 17.98 8.09 3.99
C GLU A 56 17.06 7.78 5.16
N ARG A 57 17.36 6.69 5.87
CA ARG A 57 16.68 6.33 7.09
C ARG A 57 16.83 7.47 8.11
N PRO A 58 15.74 8.04 8.66
CA PRO A 58 15.81 8.98 9.77
C PRO A 58 16.64 8.43 10.94
N GLU A 59 17.42 9.31 11.58
CA GLU A 59 18.18 8.95 12.79
C GLU A 59 17.25 8.56 13.95
N GLY A 60 17.80 7.78 14.89
CA GLY A 60 17.11 7.36 16.11
C GLY A 60 16.86 5.86 16.18
N PRO A 61 16.14 5.42 17.23
CA PRO A 61 15.90 4.00 17.50
C PRO A 61 15.13 3.33 16.35
N ALA A 62 15.17 2.00 16.32
CA ALA A 62 14.34 1.23 15.39
C ALA A 62 12.86 1.58 15.60
N LYS A 63 12.13 1.82 14.51
CA LYS A 63 10.70 2.16 14.54
C LYS A 63 9.89 1.04 13.90
N VAL A 64 8.83 0.61 14.57
CA VAL A 64 7.92 -0.45 14.11
C VAL A 64 6.47 0.00 14.17
N GLY A 65 5.75 -0.11 13.06
CA GLY A 65 4.30 0.07 13.02
C GLY A 65 3.57 -1.27 13.09
N LEU A 66 2.71 -1.44 14.09
CA LEU A 66 1.85 -2.62 14.25
C LEU A 66 0.40 -2.20 13.97
N GLN A 67 -0.07 -2.44 12.76
CA GLN A 67 -1.44 -2.14 12.39
C GLN A 67 -2.37 -3.25 12.87
N VAL A 68 -3.43 -2.84 13.57
CA VAL A 68 -4.51 -3.72 14.01
C VAL A 68 -5.60 -3.76 12.94
N GLY A 69 -5.68 -4.87 12.21
CA GLY A 69 -6.72 -5.09 11.20
C GLY A 69 -8.11 -4.93 11.78
N HIS A 70 -8.99 -4.24 11.04
CA HIS A 70 -10.40 -3.98 11.37
C HIS A 70 -10.66 -3.07 12.58
N TRP A 71 -9.64 -2.67 13.35
CA TRP A 71 -9.83 -1.76 14.48
C TRP A 71 -10.12 -0.33 14.00
N LYS A 72 -11.14 0.30 14.60
CA LYS A 72 -11.62 1.66 14.26
C LYS A 72 -11.96 1.82 12.77
N ASN A 73 -12.58 0.81 12.19
CA ASN A 73 -12.89 0.78 10.75
C ASN A 73 -13.92 1.86 10.31
N ASP A 74 -14.71 2.37 11.25
CA ASP A 74 -15.60 3.51 11.06
C ASP A 74 -14.84 4.83 10.85
N GLU A 75 -13.61 4.94 11.38
CA GLU A 75 -12.73 6.12 11.27
C GLU A 75 -11.92 6.16 9.96
N LEU A 76 -12.14 5.22 9.03
CA LEU A 76 -11.40 5.20 7.76
C LEU A 76 -11.62 6.49 6.93
N PRO A 77 -10.59 6.97 6.22
CA PRO A 77 -10.72 8.10 5.30
C PRO A 77 -11.57 7.75 4.07
N ASP A 78 -12.04 8.76 3.34
CA ASP A 78 -12.91 8.58 2.17
C ASP A 78 -12.26 7.78 1.04
N GLU A 79 -10.94 7.88 0.87
CA GLU A 79 -10.19 7.08 -0.11
C GLU A 79 -10.28 5.56 0.17
N LEU A 80 -10.55 5.19 1.43
CA LEU A 80 -10.73 3.82 1.90
C LEU A 80 -12.19 3.45 2.18
N LYS A 81 -13.17 4.29 1.79
CA LYS A 81 -14.61 4.09 2.08
C LYS A 81 -15.16 2.69 1.76
N ARG A 82 -14.62 2.02 0.73
CA ARG A 82 -15.01 0.65 0.33
C ARG A 82 -14.71 -0.43 1.38
N LEU A 83 -13.85 -0.11 2.36
CA LEU A 83 -13.46 -1.00 3.44
C LEU A 83 -14.30 -0.77 4.71
N LYS A 84 -14.99 0.38 4.82
CA LYS A 84 -15.91 0.67 5.94
C LYS A 84 -16.97 -0.42 6.05
N GLY A 85 -17.26 -0.83 7.28
CA GLY A 85 -18.25 -1.88 7.57
C GLY A 85 -17.75 -3.32 7.36
N ARG A 86 -16.53 -3.52 6.85
CA ARG A 86 -15.90 -4.86 6.81
C ARG A 86 -15.29 -5.17 8.17
N THR A 87 -16.00 -5.88 9.03
CA THR A 87 -15.58 -6.14 10.42
C THR A 87 -14.56 -7.27 10.57
N GLY A 88 -14.24 -7.98 9.48
CA GLY A 88 -13.35 -9.13 9.53
C GLY A 88 -14.07 -10.40 9.98
N SER A 89 -13.28 -11.36 10.47
CA SER A 89 -13.74 -12.64 11.01
C SER A 89 -14.22 -12.52 12.47
N SER A 90 -14.74 -13.61 13.01
CA SER A 90 -15.08 -13.72 14.44
C SER A 90 -15.08 -15.17 14.90
N GLY A 91 -14.84 -15.40 16.19
CA GLY A 91 -14.83 -16.73 16.77
C GLY A 91 -14.42 -16.73 18.24
N GLY A 92 -14.87 -17.73 19.01
CA GLY A 92 -14.53 -17.84 20.44
C GLY A 92 -15.02 -16.66 21.29
N GLY A 93 -16.11 -16.00 20.89
CA GLY A 93 -16.65 -14.83 21.59
C GLY A 93 -15.90 -13.53 21.34
N LYS A 94 -14.97 -13.51 20.37
CA LYS A 94 -14.19 -12.33 19.99
C LYS A 94 -14.37 -11.97 18.52
N SER A 95 -14.38 -10.68 18.25
CA SER A 95 -14.22 -10.13 16.91
C SER A 95 -12.74 -10.07 16.52
N GLU A 96 -12.44 -10.07 15.22
CA GLU A 96 -11.06 -10.10 14.73
C GLU A 96 -10.19 -8.98 15.30
N TRP A 97 -10.71 -7.74 15.31
CA TRP A 97 -9.94 -6.59 15.77
C TRP A 97 -9.54 -6.68 17.26
N GLU A 98 -10.34 -7.32 18.11
CA GLU A 98 -10.00 -7.51 19.53
C GLU A 98 -8.79 -8.43 19.70
N VAL A 99 -8.75 -9.49 18.87
CA VAL A 99 -7.66 -10.47 18.87
C VAL A 99 -6.39 -9.84 18.31
N ASN A 100 -6.50 -9.16 17.17
CA ASN A 100 -5.41 -8.42 16.56
C ASN A 100 -4.84 -7.37 17.52
N LEU A 101 -5.70 -6.63 18.23
CA LEU A 101 -5.28 -5.60 19.19
C LEU A 101 -4.49 -6.21 20.35
N SER A 102 -4.97 -7.34 20.89
CA SER A 102 -4.30 -8.04 21.99
C SER A 102 -2.91 -8.53 21.59
N ILE A 103 -2.78 -9.12 20.40
CA ILE A 103 -1.48 -9.56 19.85
C ILE A 103 -0.57 -8.34 19.60
N ALA A 104 -1.09 -7.26 19.01
CA ALA A 104 -0.33 -6.04 18.75
C ALA A 104 0.19 -5.39 20.03
N GLN A 105 -0.63 -5.32 21.07
CA GLN A 105 -0.25 -4.76 22.38
C GLN A 105 0.88 -5.57 23.02
N ALA A 106 0.74 -6.90 23.10
CA ALA A 106 1.78 -7.76 23.63
C ALA A 106 3.06 -7.72 22.79
N THR A 107 2.95 -7.65 21.45
CA THR A 107 4.11 -7.50 20.57
C THR A 107 4.82 -6.18 20.81
N ALA A 108 4.07 -5.07 20.93
CA ALA A 108 4.63 -3.75 21.19
C ALA A 108 5.37 -3.70 22.53
N GLU A 109 4.84 -4.34 23.57
CA GLU A 109 5.49 -4.45 24.87
C GLU A 109 6.86 -5.14 24.76
N ILE A 110 6.92 -6.29 24.07
CA ILE A 110 8.17 -7.01 23.83
C ILE A 110 9.15 -6.11 23.07
N LEU A 111 8.75 -5.54 21.92
CA LEU A 111 9.63 -4.69 21.12
C LEU A 111 10.17 -3.49 21.91
N ARG A 112 9.31 -2.81 22.68
CA ARG A 112 9.71 -1.66 23.52
C ARG A 112 10.73 -2.03 24.59
N SER A 113 10.68 -3.25 25.12
CA SER A 113 11.70 -3.73 26.06
C SER A 113 13.09 -3.92 25.44
N TYR A 114 13.17 -3.99 24.10
CA TYR A 114 14.42 -4.00 23.33
C TYR A 114 14.82 -2.59 22.85
N GLY A 115 14.19 -1.52 23.35
CA GLY A 115 14.47 -0.15 22.94
C GLY A 115 13.91 0.23 21.56
N ILE A 116 13.02 -0.59 21.00
CA ILE A 116 12.38 -0.34 19.71
C ILE A 116 11.14 0.55 19.92
N GLN A 117 11.01 1.61 19.12
CA GLN A 117 9.81 2.44 19.08
C GLN A 117 8.68 1.70 18.35
N ALA A 118 7.85 0.96 19.09
CA ALA A 118 6.68 0.28 18.56
C ALA A 118 5.41 1.15 18.68
N GLU A 119 4.76 1.44 17.55
CA GLU A 119 3.51 2.20 17.45
C GLU A 119 2.36 1.28 17.03
N ILE A 120 1.25 1.30 17.79
CA ILE A 120 0.06 0.51 17.46
C ILE A 120 -0.88 1.40 16.66
N LEU A 121 -1.22 0.98 15.45
CA LEU A 121 -2.02 1.75 14.50
C LEU A 121 -3.42 1.15 14.35
N PRO A 122 -4.46 1.98 14.20
CA PRO A 122 -5.77 1.50 13.75
C PRO A 122 -5.72 1.07 12.27
N SER A 123 -6.88 0.70 11.71
CA SER A 123 -7.01 0.44 10.27
C SER A 123 -6.60 1.66 9.41
N THR A 124 -6.69 2.88 9.94
CA THR A 124 -6.14 4.05 9.25
C THR A 124 -4.65 4.17 9.53
N VAL A 125 -3.81 3.94 8.50
CA VAL A 125 -2.38 4.26 8.57
C VAL A 125 -2.21 5.78 8.50
N PRO A 126 -1.43 6.44 9.37
CA PRO A 126 -1.19 7.87 9.26
C PRO A 126 -0.59 8.27 7.90
N SER A 127 -0.95 9.45 7.41
CA SER A 127 -0.37 10.00 6.18
C SER A 127 1.16 10.08 6.29
N LYS A 128 1.85 9.63 5.23
CA LYS A 128 3.34 9.58 5.15
C LYS A 128 3.98 8.76 6.28
N PHE A 129 3.27 7.79 6.85
CA PHE A 129 3.82 6.96 7.91
C PHE A 129 5.04 6.17 7.44
N TRP A 130 6.20 6.49 8.02
CA TRP A 130 7.41 5.71 7.84
C TRP A 130 7.78 5.00 9.15
N ALA A 131 8.28 3.77 9.00
CA ALA A 131 8.91 2.93 10.01
C ALA A 131 9.95 2.02 9.34
N ASP A 132 10.84 1.41 10.13
CA ASP A 132 11.75 0.36 9.63
C ASP A 132 10.98 -0.89 9.25
N VAL A 133 10.01 -1.26 10.10
CA VAL A 133 9.11 -2.38 9.89
C VAL A 133 7.66 -1.95 10.03
N PHE A 134 6.80 -2.46 9.16
CA PHE A 134 5.35 -2.39 9.31
C PHE A 134 4.72 -3.79 9.22
N VAL A 135 3.85 -4.12 10.16
CA VAL A 135 3.09 -5.36 10.16
C VAL A 135 1.60 -5.06 10.27
N ALA A 136 0.84 -5.45 9.24
CA ALA A 136 -0.61 -5.54 9.35
C ALA A 136 -1.00 -6.87 9.98
N ILE A 137 -1.57 -6.83 11.18
CA ILE A 137 -1.95 -8.00 11.97
C ILE A 137 -3.43 -8.28 11.73
N HIS A 138 -3.73 -9.48 11.24
CA HIS A 138 -5.06 -10.00 10.98
C HIS A 138 -5.23 -11.40 11.58
N ALA A 139 -6.47 -11.86 11.66
CA ALA A 139 -6.80 -13.23 12.02
C ALA A 139 -7.92 -13.76 11.10
N ASP A 140 -7.61 -14.83 10.37
CA ASP A 140 -8.41 -15.24 9.22
C ASP A 140 -9.73 -15.91 9.63
N GLY A 141 -10.60 -16.12 8.66
CA GLY A 141 -11.84 -16.88 8.79
C GLY A 141 -12.04 -17.80 7.59
N SER A 142 -12.55 -19.00 7.86
CA SER A 142 -12.92 -19.96 6.82
C SER A 142 -14.32 -20.51 7.11
N ASN A 143 -15.09 -20.76 6.04
CA ASN A 143 -16.35 -21.50 6.13
C ASN A 143 -16.12 -22.97 6.54
N ASP A 144 -14.91 -23.48 6.34
CA ASP A 144 -14.48 -24.77 6.87
C ASP A 144 -13.76 -24.55 8.20
N SER A 145 -14.43 -24.92 9.30
CA SER A 145 -13.88 -24.79 10.66
C SER A 145 -12.65 -25.67 10.94
N SER A 146 -12.31 -26.60 10.04
CA SER A 146 -11.09 -27.41 10.13
C SER A 146 -9.85 -26.73 9.55
N THR A 147 -10.03 -25.67 8.74
CA THR A 147 -8.91 -24.88 8.21
C THR A 147 -8.13 -24.27 9.38
N SER A 148 -6.80 -24.42 9.38
CA SER A 148 -5.92 -24.06 10.49
C SER A 148 -4.60 -23.53 9.94
N GLY A 149 -3.91 -22.73 10.74
CA GLY A 149 -2.57 -22.28 10.45
C GLY A 149 -2.47 -20.78 10.23
N PHE A 150 -1.25 -20.30 10.09
CA PHE A 150 -0.94 -18.89 9.86
C PHE A 150 -0.41 -18.70 8.44
N LYS A 151 -0.51 -17.48 7.92
CA LYS A 151 0.11 -17.12 6.63
C LYS A 151 0.50 -15.66 6.63
N ALA A 152 1.57 -15.36 5.93
CA ALA A 152 2.05 -14.00 5.78
C ALA A 152 2.36 -13.69 4.32
N ALA A 153 2.37 -12.40 3.99
CA ALA A 153 2.73 -11.94 2.67
C ALA A 153 3.43 -10.59 2.73
N ASN A 154 4.44 -10.42 1.89
CA ASN A 154 5.06 -9.13 1.63
C ASN A 154 4.37 -8.41 0.44
N PRO A 155 4.54 -7.08 0.32
CA PRO A 155 4.04 -6.30 -0.82
C PRO A 155 4.49 -6.87 -2.16
N ARG A 156 3.65 -6.72 -3.20
CA ARG A 156 4.08 -6.95 -4.59
C ARG A 156 5.09 -5.89 -5.05
N ARG A 157 5.01 -4.68 -4.51
CA ARG A 157 5.92 -3.57 -4.79
C ARG A 157 6.67 -3.25 -3.50
N ASP A 158 7.90 -3.73 -3.42
CA ASP A 158 8.81 -3.46 -2.30
C ASP A 158 9.96 -2.59 -2.81
N TYR A 159 10.00 -1.33 -2.35
CA TYR A 159 11.07 -0.40 -2.72
C TYR A 159 12.27 -0.50 -1.78
N THR A 160 12.12 -1.18 -0.63
CA THR A 160 13.24 -1.44 0.30
C THR A 160 14.15 -2.56 -0.18
N GLY A 161 13.62 -3.51 -0.95
CA GLY A 161 14.29 -4.77 -1.29
C GLY A 161 14.38 -5.77 -0.13
N ASN A 162 13.83 -5.44 1.03
CA ASN A 162 14.02 -6.17 2.28
C ASN A 162 12.76 -6.89 2.79
N ALA A 163 11.58 -6.67 2.20
CA ALA A 163 10.33 -7.21 2.71
C ALA A 163 10.25 -8.75 2.62
N GLU A 164 10.94 -9.38 1.65
CA GLU A 164 11.03 -10.85 1.58
C GLU A 164 11.89 -11.43 2.71
N LYS A 165 12.98 -10.75 3.10
CA LYS A 165 13.83 -11.15 4.21
C LYS A 165 13.06 -11.06 5.53
N LEU A 166 12.37 -9.94 5.75
CA LEU A 166 11.47 -9.75 6.89
C LEU A 166 10.40 -10.87 6.94
N LEU A 167 9.73 -11.15 5.82
CA LEU A 167 8.71 -12.20 5.73
C LEU A 167 9.26 -13.55 6.20
N LYS A 168 10.41 -13.99 5.68
CA LYS A 168 11.00 -15.29 6.02
C LYS A 168 11.34 -15.40 7.51
N LEU A 169 11.88 -14.34 8.10
CA LEU A 169 12.24 -14.31 9.52
C LEU A 169 10.99 -14.34 10.40
N VAL A 170 9.96 -13.56 10.06
CA VAL A 170 8.68 -13.57 10.80
C VAL A 170 7.98 -14.92 10.67
N GLU A 171 7.91 -15.53 9.48
CA GLU A 171 7.29 -16.84 9.33
C GLU A 171 8.01 -17.93 10.13
N ALA A 172 9.35 -17.94 10.13
CA ALA A 172 10.13 -18.91 10.88
C ALA A 172 9.91 -18.79 12.39
N GLU A 173 10.00 -17.57 12.94
CA GLU A 173 9.83 -17.34 14.38
C GLU A 173 8.38 -17.50 14.83
N TYR A 174 7.42 -17.09 14.00
CA TYR A 174 6.00 -17.26 14.31
C TYR A 174 5.60 -18.74 14.34
N GLN A 175 6.08 -19.52 13.37
CA GLN A 175 5.87 -20.97 13.37
C GLN A 175 6.50 -21.63 14.60
N ALA A 176 7.76 -21.31 14.90
CA ALA A 176 8.49 -21.89 16.03
C ALA A 176 7.84 -21.55 17.39
N ALA A 177 7.24 -20.37 17.54
CA ALA A 177 6.59 -19.97 18.78
C ALA A 177 5.20 -20.59 18.95
N THR A 178 4.44 -20.73 17.86
CA THR A 178 3.01 -21.08 17.92
C THR A 178 2.71 -22.54 17.63
N ASP A 179 3.65 -23.28 17.02
CA ASP A 179 3.46 -24.61 16.43
C ASP A 179 2.33 -24.68 15.38
N LEU A 180 1.80 -23.54 14.93
CA LEU A 180 0.78 -23.50 13.89
C LEU A 180 1.39 -23.88 12.53
N PRO A 181 0.71 -24.69 11.72
CA PRO A 181 1.18 -24.97 10.37
C PRO A 181 1.14 -23.70 9.53
N LYS A 182 2.05 -23.60 8.57
CA LYS A 182 1.98 -22.54 7.56
C LYS A 182 0.89 -22.88 6.53
N ASP A 183 -0.08 -21.99 6.39
CA ASP A 183 -1.09 -22.05 5.32
C ASP A 183 -0.48 -21.52 4.01
N PRO A 184 -0.37 -22.33 2.94
CA PRO A 184 0.22 -21.89 1.67
C PRO A 184 -0.68 -20.93 0.87
N ASN A 185 -1.93 -20.70 1.29
CA ASN A 185 -2.92 -19.93 0.53
C ASN A 185 -2.75 -18.41 0.64
N VAL A 186 -1.61 -17.90 0.18
CA VAL A 186 -1.36 -16.45 0.08
C VAL A 186 -2.09 -15.85 -1.12
N THR A 187 -3.02 -14.92 -0.86
CA THR A 187 -3.85 -14.32 -1.91
C THR A 187 -3.18 -13.10 -2.58
N ARG A 188 -3.65 -12.76 -3.79
CA ARG A 188 -3.26 -11.51 -4.47
C ARG A 188 -3.62 -10.26 -3.63
N ASN A 189 -4.69 -10.32 -2.84
CA ASN A 189 -5.14 -9.21 -2.01
C ASN A 189 -4.20 -8.98 -0.82
N MET A 190 -3.63 -10.03 -0.22
CA MET A 190 -2.61 -9.88 0.82
C MET A 190 -1.39 -9.13 0.29
N ARG A 191 -0.89 -9.52 -0.89
CA ARG A 191 0.26 -8.86 -1.55
C ARG A 191 -0.06 -7.46 -2.08
N GLY A 192 -1.34 -7.15 -2.28
CA GLY A 192 -1.88 -5.88 -2.77
C GLY A 192 -2.67 -5.11 -1.71
N TYR A 193 -2.40 -5.37 -0.44
CA TYR A 193 -3.09 -4.74 0.69
C TYR A 193 -2.98 -3.21 0.62
N TYR A 194 -4.03 -2.49 1.03
CA TYR A 194 -4.11 -1.04 0.78
C TYR A 194 -2.97 -0.28 1.47
N ALA A 195 -2.54 -0.72 2.67
CA ALA A 195 -1.46 -0.06 3.39
C ALA A 195 -0.13 -0.13 2.62
N PHE A 196 0.04 -1.09 1.70
CA PHE A 196 1.23 -1.20 0.83
C PHE A 196 1.12 -0.34 -0.42
N ALA A 197 -0.06 0.20 -0.74
CA ALA A 197 -0.35 0.89 -1.98
C ALA A 197 -0.10 2.40 -1.89
N TRP A 198 1.09 2.77 -1.45
CA TRP A 198 1.57 4.16 -1.30
C TRP A 198 1.49 5.01 -2.57
N TRP A 199 1.49 4.37 -3.74
CA TRP A 199 1.30 5.04 -5.03
C TRP A 199 -0.17 5.36 -5.34
N ARG A 200 -1.11 4.94 -4.48
CA ARG A 200 -2.57 5.11 -4.67
C ARG A 200 -3.25 5.85 -3.53
N TYR A 201 -2.78 5.67 -2.30
CA TYR A 201 -3.45 6.16 -1.10
C TYR A 201 -2.51 7.04 -0.29
N GLU A 202 -3.08 8.06 0.32
CA GLU A 202 -2.39 8.90 1.30
C GLU A 202 -2.14 8.13 2.60
N HIS A 203 -3.14 7.36 3.06
CA HIS A 203 -3.11 6.56 4.27
C HIS A 203 -2.54 5.16 3.98
N ALA A 204 -1.27 5.15 3.58
CA ALA A 204 -0.45 3.99 3.31
C ALA A 204 0.97 4.21 3.85
N VAL A 205 1.72 3.12 4.04
CA VAL A 205 3.09 3.20 4.54
C VAL A 205 4.01 3.78 3.48
N HIS A 206 5.05 4.48 3.93
CA HIS A 206 6.10 4.99 3.07
C HIS A 206 6.74 3.85 2.26
N PRO A 207 7.10 4.04 0.97
CA PRO A 207 7.72 3.02 0.12
C PRO A 207 9.01 2.40 0.70
N MET A 208 9.73 3.15 1.54
CA MET A 208 10.95 2.72 2.23
C MET A 208 10.69 2.05 3.60
N THR A 209 9.51 1.44 3.79
CA THR A 209 9.17 0.67 4.99
C THR A 209 9.06 -0.81 4.65
N ALA A 210 9.89 -1.66 5.26
CA ALA A 210 9.81 -3.09 5.07
C ALA A 210 8.51 -3.60 5.69
N SER A 211 7.64 -4.18 4.87
CA SER A 211 6.25 -4.40 5.26
C SER A 211 5.82 -5.84 5.06
N LEU A 212 4.91 -6.33 5.91
CA LEU A 212 4.17 -7.56 5.67
C LEU A 212 2.76 -7.49 6.27
N ILE A 213 1.89 -8.39 5.81
CA ILE A 213 0.61 -8.71 6.45
C ILE A 213 0.71 -10.12 7.00
N LEU A 214 0.27 -10.33 8.24
CA LEU A 214 0.26 -11.60 8.94
C LEU A 214 -1.17 -11.94 9.34
N GLU A 215 -1.69 -13.01 8.75
CA GLU A 215 -2.87 -13.73 9.26
C GLU A 215 -2.37 -14.69 10.34
N THR A 216 -2.66 -14.37 11.59
CA THR A 216 -2.08 -14.99 12.79
C THR A 216 -2.55 -16.42 13.05
N GLY A 217 -3.67 -16.81 12.46
CA GLY A 217 -4.40 -18.06 12.67
C GLY A 217 -5.84 -17.91 12.18
N PHE A 218 -6.64 -18.98 12.23
CA PHE A 218 -8.06 -18.93 11.87
C PHE A 218 -8.96 -18.78 13.11
N LEU A 219 -9.72 -17.69 13.21
CA LEU A 219 -10.70 -17.50 14.28
C LEU A 219 -11.82 -18.53 14.25
N THR A 220 -12.12 -19.10 13.08
CA THR A 220 -13.14 -20.16 12.95
C THR A 220 -12.64 -21.51 13.47
N ASN A 221 -11.32 -21.70 13.62
CA ASN A 221 -10.71 -22.94 14.10
C ASN A 221 -10.56 -22.98 15.63
N PRO A 222 -11.15 -23.97 16.34
CA PRO A 222 -11.01 -24.07 17.79
C PRO A 222 -9.59 -24.30 18.30
N SER A 223 -8.71 -24.96 17.53
CA SER A 223 -7.32 -25.21 17.91
C SER A 223 -6.48 -23.94 17.80
N ASP A 224 -6.60 -23.19 16.70
CA ASP A 224 -5.88 -21.92 16.52
C ASP A 224 -6.27 -20.91 17.61
N ARG A 225 -7.56 -20.85 17.98
CA ARG A 225 -8.05 -19.97 19.07
C ARG A 225 -7.40 -20.26 20.43
N LYS A 226 -6.92 -21.48 20.70
CA LYS A 226 -6.16 -21.77 21.94
C LYS A 226 -4.84 -21.00 21.99
N ILE A 227 -4.34 -20.57 20.84
CA ILE A 227 -3.16 -19.72 20.71
C ILE A 227 -3.60 -18.27 20.55
N ILE A 228 -4.20 -17.90 19.41
CA ILE A 228 -4.38 -16.49 19.05
C ILE A 228 -5.36 -15.74 19.98
N VAL A 229 -6.34 -16.43 20.58
CA VAL A 229 -7.32 -15.82 21.51
C VAL A 229 -6.93 -16.04 22.95
N SER A 230 -6.59 -17.28 23.31
CA SER A 230 -6.40 -17.66 24.72
C SER A 230 -4.99 -17.37 25.25
N LYS A 231 -4.01 -17.24 24.35
CA LYS A 231 -2.58 -17.05 24.64
C LYS A 231 -1.91 -16.07 23.66
N PRO A 232 -2.44 -14.84 23.49
CA PRO A 232 -1.92 -13.88 22.51
C PRO A 232 -0.43 -13.57 22.69
N GLU A 233 0.13 -13.76 23.89
CA GLU A 233 1.55 -13.63 24.19
C GLU A 233 2.44 -14.63 23.43
N VAL A 234 1.91 -15.78 23.01
CA VAL A 234 2.63 -16.77 22.21
C VAL A 234 2.79 -16.26 20.77
N SER A 235 1.70 -15.80 20.16
CA SER A 235 1.71 -15.14 18.86
C SER A 235 2.60 -13.89 18.87
N ALA A 236 2.49 -13.07 19.92
CA ALA A 236 3.29 -11.86 20.07
C ALA A 236 4.79 -12.14 20.16
N ARG A 237 5.20 -13.19 20.88
CA ARG A 237 6.60 -13.61 20.98
C ARG A 237 7.16 -14.02 19.62
N GLY A 238 6.43 -14.85 18.87
CA GLY A 238 6.85 -15.26 17.53
C GLY A 238 6.99 -14.08 16.57
N LEU A 239 6.01 -13.17 16.58
CA LEU A 239 6.06 -11.96 15.76
C LEU A 239 7.21 -11.03 16.16
N ALA A 240 7.36 -10.73 17.45
CA ALA A 240 8.41 -9.85 17.95
C ALA A 240 9.81 -10.40 17.65
N ASN A 241 10.05 -11.70 17.86
CA ASN A 241 11.33 -12.34 17.56
C ASN A 241 11.69 -12.21 16.07
N GLY A 242 10.73 -12.42 15.17
CA GLY A 242 10.95 -12.27 13.73
C GLY A 242 11.33 -10.84 13.33
N ILE A 243 10.65 -9.85 13.92
CA ILE A 243 10.95 -8.43 13.72
C ILE A 243 12.34 -8.07 14.27
N ILE A 244 12.68 -8.52 15.48
CA ILE A 244 13.98 -8.27 16.11
C ILE A 244 15.11 -8.86 15.27
N LYS A 245 15.00 -10.14 14.87
CA LYS A 245 16.01 -10.77 14.01
C LYS A 245 16.19 -10.05 12.68
N TYR A 246 15.09 -9.53 12.10
CA TYR A 246 15.18 -8.72 10.90
C TYR A 246 15.98 -7.43 11.17
N LEU A 247 15.62 -6.66 12.20
CA LEU A 247 16.30 -5.40 12.53
C LEU A 247 17.79 -5.60 12.87
N GLU A 248 18.15 -6.67 13.57
CA GLU A 248 19.54 -7.05 13.83
C GLU A 248 20.27 -7.37 12.52
N SER A 249 19.64 -8.13 11.64
CA SER A 249 20.25 -8.53 10.35
C SER A 249 20.43 -7.38 9.35
N GLU A 250 19.75 -6.26 9.57
CA GLU A 250 19.89 -5.01 8.82
C GLU A 250 20.80 -4.00 9.54
N ASN A 251 21.39 -4.37 10.69
CA ASN A 251 22.17 -3.48 11.57
C ASN A 251 21.40 -2.22 12.02
N ILE A 252 20.06 -2.29 12.07
CA ILE A 252 19.20 -1.21 12.56
C ILE A 252 19.10 -1.26 14.09
N LEU A 253 19.01 -2.47 14.64
CA LEU A 253 19.06 -2.69 16.08
C LEU A 253 20.50 -3.05 16.48
N GLN A 254 21.13 -2.19 17.26
CA GLN A 254 22.44 -2.49 17.83
C GLN A 254 22.26 -3.34 19.09
N VAL A 255 22.80 -4.55 19.06
CA VAL A 255 22.92 -5.39 20.25
C VAL A 255 24.07 -4.81 21.08
N ASN A 256 23.76 -4.34 22.29
CA ASN A 256 24.79 -3.96 23.27
C ASN A 256 25.58 -5.18 23.75
#